data_AF-A0A2G9YWN5-F1
#
_entry.id   AF-A0A2G9YWN5-F1
#
_cell.length_a   1.000
_cell.length_b   1.000
_cell.length_c   1.000
_cell.angle_alpha   90.00
_cell.angle_beta   90.00
_cell.angle_gamma   90.00
#
_symmetry.space_group_name_H-M   'P 1'
#
loop_
_entity.id
_entity.type
_entity.pdbx_description
1 polymer ?
#
loop_
_entity_poly.entity_id
_entity_poly.type
_entity_poly.pdbx_seq_one_letter_code
_entity_poly.pdbx_strand_id
1 'polypeptide(L)'
;MTKSIPPKIIALVFGILVLCFSISFYIFAWTEPSANPPQGNVDVPLNVSGTPQGKLGNLGVGIDSPVSRLHIKDGQTWGSDLSIEATGGRRWMFISTN
;
A
#
# COMPACT_ATOMS: atom_id res chain seq x y z
N MET A 1 -12.29 -3.53 66.72
CA MET A 1 -11.79 -2.17 66.50
C MET A 1 -11.72 -1.92 65.00
N THR A 2 -12.60 -1.09 64.44
CA THR A 2 -12.51 -0.69 63.03
C THR A 2 -11.43 0.39 62.91
N LYS A 3 -10.35 0.09 62.18
CA LYS A 3 -9.29 1.07 61.93
C LYS A 3 -9.83 2.12 60.95
N SER A 4 -9.94 3.37 61.41
CA SER A 4 -10.36 4.47 60.54
C SER A 4 -9.26 4.78 59.51
N ILE A 5 -9.67 4.98 58.26
CA ILE A 5 -8.76 5.33 57.18
C ILE A 5 -8.42 6.82 57.32
N PRO A 6 -7.13 7.22 57.33
CA PRO A 6 -6.76 8.61 57.40
C PRO A 6 -7.24 9.38 56.16
N PRO A 7 -7.74 10.62 56.30
CA PRO A 7 -8.22 11.43 55.18
C PRO A 7 -7.15 11.68 54.11
N LYS A 8 -5.87 11.69 54.48
CA LYS A 8 -4.74 11.80 53.55
C LYS A 8 -4.63 10.62 52.57
N ILE A 9 -4.93 9.40 53.05
CA ILE A 9 -4.92 8.20 52.20
C ILE A 9 -6.10 8.24 51.22
N ILE A 10 -7.26 8.70 51.68
CA ILE A 10 -8.45 8.88 50.84
C ILE A 10 -8.16 9.89 49.72
N ALA A 11 -7.59 11.05 50.06
CA ALA A 11 -7.23 12.08 49.09
C ALA A 11 -6.19 11.58 48.07
N LEU A 12 -5.18 10.82 48.51
CA LEU A 12 -4.15 10.26 47.63
C LEU A 12 -4.74 9.26 46.63
N VAL A 13 -5.56 8.32 47.10
CA VAL A 13 -6.18 7.30 46.23
C VAL A 13 -7.11 7.96 45.21
N PHE A 14 -7.89 8.96 45.63
CA PHE A 14 -8.74 9.73 44.72
C PHE A 14 -7.91 10.47 43.65
N GLY A 15 -6.83 11.13 44.05
CA GLY A 15 -5.92 11.81 43.12
C GLY A 15 -5.29 10.86 42.09
N ILE A 16 -4.84 9.68 42.53
CA ILE A 16 -4.28 8.65 41.64
C ILE A 16 -5.34 8.15 40.65
N LEU A 17 -6.57 7.90 41.11
CA LEU A 17 -7.66 7.49 40.22
C LEU A 17 -7.97 8.54 39.16
N VAL A 18 -8.07 9.82 39.56
CA VAL A 18 -8.28 10.93 38.63
C VAL A 18 -7.15 11.03 37.60
N LEU A 19 -5.89 10.87 38.03
CA LEU A 19 -4.73 10.91 37.15
C LEU A 19 -4.74 9.75 36.13
N CYS A 20 -4.98 8.52 36.59
CA CYS A 20 -5.08 7.36 35.71
C CYS A 20 -6.20 7.50 34.68
N PHE A 21 -7.37 7.99 35.10
CA PHE A 21 -8.48 8.25 34.18
C PHE A 21 -8.13 9.34 33.17
N SER A 22 -7.48 10.41 33.62
CA SER A 22 -7.06 11.52 32.75
C SER A 22 -6.05 11.06 31.69
N ILE A 23 -5.08 10.22 32.05
CA ILE A 23 -4.08 9.69 31.11
C ILE A 23 -4.74 8.80 30.05
N SER A 24 -5.71 7.97 30.42
CA SER A 24 -6.46 7.14 29.45
C SER A 24 -7.19 7.97 28.40
N PHE A 25 -7.67 9.17 28.74
CA PHE A 25 -8.27 10.10 27.78
C PHE A 25 -7.26 10.88 26.94
N TYR A 26 -5.97 10.88 27.32
CA TYR A 26 -4.90 11.59 26.60
C TYR A 26 -4.20 10.75 25.52
N ILE A 27 -4.53 9.46 25.38
CA ILE A 27 -3.95 8.61 24.34
C ILE A 27 -4.67 8.85 23.00
N PHE A 28 -4.25 9.89 22.27
CA PHE A 28 -4.64 10.15 20.88
C PHE A 28 -3.87 9.28 19.87
N ALA A 29 -3.73 7.98 20.14
CA ALA A 29 -2.93 7.09 19.28
C ALA A 29 -3.64 6.69 17.98
N TRP A 30 -4.93 7.02 17.83
CA TRP A 30 -5.68 6.74 16.62
C TRP A 30 -6.15 8.04 15.97
N THR A 31 -5.42 8.47 14.95
CA THR A 31 -5.95 9.43 13.98
C THR A 31 -6.83 8.65 13.02
N GLU A 32 -8.13 8.96 13.01
CA GLU A 32 -9.04 8.42 12.00
C GLU A 32 -8.51 8.73 10.59
N PRO A 33 -8.81 7.87 9.60
CA PRO A 33 -8.53 8.18 8.21
C PRO A 33 -9.07 9.58 7.88
N SER A 34 -8.24 10.44 7.30
CA SER A 34 -8.60 11.84 7.01
C SER A 34 -9.64 12.00 5.90
N ALA A 35 -10.13 10.88 5.34
CA ALA A 35 -10.99 10.83 4.18
C ALA A 35 -11.93 9.62 4.28
N ASN A 36 -13.22 9.83 3.96
CA ASN A 36 -14.22 8.75 3.94
C ASN A 36 -13.95 7.82 2.76
N PRO A 37 -13.93 6.48 2.91
CA PRO A 37 -13.82 5.58 1.76
C PRO A 37 -14.88 5.91 0.69
N PRO A 38 -14.51 5.99 -0.59
CA PRO A 38 -13.20 5.66 -1.19
C PRO A 38 -12.20 6.84 -1.30
N GLN A 39 -12.48 8.01 -0.71
CA GLN A 39 -11.56 9.14 -0.73
C GLN A 39 -10.25 8.77 -0.01
N GLY A 40 -9.11 9.17 -0.57
CA GLY A 40 -7.78 8.83 -0.03
C GLY A 40 -7.23 7.48 -0.50
N ASN A 41 -7.95 6.74 -1.35
CA ASN A 41 -7.37 5.59 -2.05
C ASN A 41 -6.16 6.03 -2.88
N VAL A 42 -5.10 5.20 -2.86
CA VAL A 42 -4.00 5.30 -3.83
C VAL A 42 -4.60 5.17 -5.23
N ASP A 43 -4.03 5.90 -6.20
CA ASP A 43 -4.47 5.86 -7.59
C ASP A 43 -4.69 4.42 -8.06
N VAL A 44 -5.75 4.24 -8.84
CA VAL A 44 -6.14 2.94 -9.36
C VAL A 44 -4.97 2.28 -10.09
N PRO A 45 -4.78 0.95 -9.94
CA PRO A 45 -3.99 0.14 -10.87
C PRO A 45 -4.11 0.60 -12.34
N LEU A 46 -3.02 0.44 -13.10
CA LEU A 46 -2.78 0.88 -14.51
C LEU A 46 -3.93 0.62 -15.52
N ASN A 47 -4.99 -0.09 -15.14
CA ASN A 47 -6.05 -0.62 -15.99
C ASN A 47 -7.44 0.01 -15.81
N VAL A 48 -7.65 1.09 -15.03
CA VAL A 48 -9.00 1.74 -14.98
C VAL A 48 -9.05 3.21 -15.40
N SER A 49 -7.91 3.85 -15.64
CA SER A 49 -7.93 5.22 -16.16
C SER A 49 -8.06 5.22 -17.69
N GLY A 50 -8.85 6.15 -18.23
CA GLY A 50 -8.86 6.46 -19.66
C GLY A 50 -7.70 7.36 -20.12
N THR A 51 -6.89 7.87 -19.19
CA THR A 51 -5.70 8.67 -19.49
C THR A 51 -4.51 7.77 -19.83
N PRO A 52 -3.68 8.09 -20.84
CA PRO A 52 -2.43 7.36 -21.06
C PRO A 52 -1.53 7.39 -19.83
N GLN A 53 -1.00 6.23 -19.45
CA GLN A 53 -0.07 6.08 -18.32
C GLN A 53 1.26 5.52 -18.82
N GLY A 54 2.37 6.14 -18.40
CA GLY A 54 3.73 5.70 -18.71
C GLY A 54 4.42 5.15 -17.48
N LYS A 55 5.34 4.20 -17.66
CA LYS A 55 6.20 3.68 -16.59
C LYS A 55 7.61 4.23 -16.75
N LEU A 56 8.16 4.80 -15.68
CA LEU A 56 9.59 5.09 -15.60
C LEU A 56 10.34 3.79 -15.23
N GLY A 57 11.41 3.49 -15.98
CA GLY A 57 12.22 2.27 -15.84
C GLY A 57 11.72 1.07 -16.65
N ASN A 58 12.30 -0.10 -16.39
CA ASN A 58 12.00 -1.33 -17.13
C ASN A 58 10.62 -1.92 -16.76
N LEU A 59 9.99 -2.59 -17.73
CA LEU A 59 8.77 -3.39 -17.58
C LEU A 59 9.14 -4.89 -17.66
N GLY A 60 8.98 -5.59 -16.55
CA GLY A 60 9.14 -7.04 -16.46
C GLY A 60 7.79 -7.75 -16.56
N VAL A 61 7.68 -8.80 -17.37
CA VAL A 61 6.54 -9.73 -17.38
C VAL A 61 7.08 -11.11 -17.04
N GLY A 62 6.66 -11.68 -15.89
CA GLY A 62 7.17 -12.97 -15.40
C GLY A 62 8.60 -12.91 -14.81
N ILE A 63 9.14 -11.71 -14.52
CA ILE A 63 10.48 -11.54 -13.95
C ILE A 63 10.56 -10.36 -12.97
N ASP A 64 11.23 -10.57 -11.83
CA ASP A 64 11.38 -9.55 -10.78
C ASP A 64 12.53 -8.56 -11.02
N SER A 65 13.47 -8.89 -11.91
CA SER A 65 14.65 -8.08 -12.21
C SER A 65 14.85 -7.93 -13.72
N PRO A 66 14.03 -7.11 -14.39
CA PRO A 66 14.13 -6.89 -15.83
C PRO A 66 15.43 -6.17 -16.21
N VAL A 67 16.24 -6.76 -17.11
CA VAL A 67 17.53 -6.21 -17.56
C VAL A 67 17.42 -5.34 -18.82
N SER A 68 16.26 -5.36 -19.48
CA SER A 68 15.92 -4.55 -20.65
C SER A 68 14.65 -3.75 -20.41
N ARG A 69 14.41 -2.70 -21.21
CA ARG A 69 13.23 -1.82 -21.10
C ARG A 69 11.91 -2.59 -21.09
N LEU A 70 11.81 -3.62 -21.92
CA LEU A 70 10.78 -4.65 -21.85
C LEU A 70 11.50 -5.99 -21.72
N HIS A 71 11.30 -6.70 -20.60
CA HIS A 71 11.85 -8.04 -20.36
C HIS A 71 10.71 -8.98 -20.04
N ILE A 72 10.46 -9.94 -20.92
CA ILE A 72 9.48 -11.00 -20.71
C ILE A 72 10.28 -12.26 -20.44
N LYS A 73 10.06 -12.87 -19.27
CA LYS A 73 10.61 -14.19 -18.93
C LYS A 73 9.42 -15.11 -18.73
N ASP A 74 9.28 -16.07 -19.62
CA ASP A 74 8.29 -17.11 -19.42
C ASP A 74 8.78 -18.13 -18.38
N GLY A 75 7.86 -18.99 -17.95
CA GLY A 75 8.18 -20.21 -17.20
C GLY A 75 7.41 -21.40 -17.75
N GLN A 76 6.98 -21.37 -19.02
CA GLN A 76 5.96 -22.27 -19.54
C GLN A 76 6.35 -22.94 -20.86
N THR A 77 6.66 -24.23 -20.75
CA THR A 77 7.18 -25.14 -21.79
C THR A 77 6.30 -25.32 -23.06
N TRP A 78 5.11 -24.73 -23.17
CA TRP A 78 4.18 -24.94 -24.29
C TRP A 78 3.37 -23.67 -24.63
N GLY A 79 3.95 -22.77 -25.43
CA GLY A 79 3.31 -21.53 -25.93
C GLY A 79 4.31 -20.57 -26.58
N SER A 80 3.85 -19.50 -27.23
CA SER A 80 4.73 -18.44 -27.77
C SER A 80 4.99 -17.35 -26.71
N ASP A 81 6.25 -17.13 -26.34
CA ASP A 81 6.68 -16.16 -25.29
C ASP A 81 6.33 -14.71 -25.60
N LEU A 82 6.20 -14.35 -26.89
CA LEU A 82 5.83 -13.01 -27.34
C LEU A 82 5.03 -13.11 -28.63
N SER A 83 3.69 -13.16 -28.51
CA SER A 83 2.80 -13.05 -29.66
C SER A 83 2.58 -11.57 -29.97
N ILE A 84 2.94 -11.16 -31.19
CA ILE A 84 2.59 -9.83 -31.70
C ILE A 84 1.68 -10.02 -32.91
N GLU A 85 0.37 -10.01 -32.64
CA GLU A 85 -0.65 -10.21 -33.67
C GLU A 85 -1.11 -8.86 -34.21
N ALA A 86 -1.08 -8.71 -35.53
CA ALA A 86 -1.71 -7.58 -36.21
C ALA A 86 -2.80 -8.08 -37.15
N THR A 87 -4.03 -7.62 -36.94
CA THR A 87 -5.10 -7.80 -37.90
C THR A 87 -4.82 -6.94 -39.14
N GLY A 88 -4.91 -7.50 -40.35
CA GLY A 88 -4.87 -6.73 -41.60
C GLY A 88 -3.48 -6.49 -42.22
N GLY A 89 -2.55 -7.45 -42.12
CA GLY A 89 -1.36 -7.50 -43.00
C GLY A 89 -0.20 -6.56 -42.63
N ARG A 90 -0.07 -6.16 -41.37
CA ARG A 90 1.07 -5.34 -40.92
C ARG A 90 2.32 -6.20 -40.74
N ARG A 91 3.44 -5.71 -41.25
CA ARG A 91 4.76 -6.34 -41.12
C ARG A 91 5.38 -5.92 -39.79
N TRP A 92 5.69 -6.88 -38.93
CA TRP A 92 6.54 -6.65 -37.76
C TRP A 92 8.01 -6.73 -38.20
N MET A 93 8.75 -5.66 -38.02
CA MET A 93 10.17 -5.59 -38.36
C MET A 93 10.98 -5.35 -37.08
N PHE A 94 11.75 -6.35 -36.66
CA PHE A 94 12.76 -6.17 -35.63
C PHE A 94 14.02 -5.63 -36.32
N ILE A 95 14.30 -4.35 -36.13
CA ILE A 95 15.53 -3.72 -36.60
C ILE A 95 16.50 -3.71 -35.42
N SER A 96 17.58 -4.47 -35.55
CA SER A 96 18.74 -4.33 -34.66
C SER A 96 19.70 -3.35 -35.32
N THR A 97 20.09 -2.31 -34.57
CA THR A 97 21.16 -1.38 -34.97
C THR A 97 22.34 -1.57 -34.03
N ASN A 98 23.55 -1.45 -34.56
CA ASN A 98 24.77 -1.39 -33.74
C ASN A 98 24.89 -0.04 -33.04
#